data_AF-A0A1X0NWV8-F1
#
_entry.id   AF-A0A1X0NWV8-F1
#
_cell.length_a   1.000
_cell.length_b   1.000
_cell.length_c   1.000
_cell.angle_alpha   90.00
_cell.angle_beta   90.00
_cell.angle_gamma   90.00
#
_symmetry.space_group_name_H-M   'P 1'
#
loop_
_entity.id
_entity.type
_entity.pdbx_description
1 polymer ?
#
loop_
_entity_poly.entity_id
_entity_poly.type
_entity_poly.pdbx_seq_one_letter_code
_entity_poly.pdbx_strand_id
1 'polypeptide(L)'
;MERLGLSRMTAIRSLPSSSLYKKCSPNEYTALYSHYNNNKNSLYISRRSYFWPYNEDFVPKGATPSGFQSSSSPEMRAKVLREYALSPLFGSRVPCCTLGTMRTAKEMIDVKKEMALLLCDILRMKAGSISLGPLVQTREMMLYKHNTPLSPRLGDDHYRNINAYGRKPTAARTLMDVFLPEEIPLEEVVAVGYLLSEKLHTVMKEVTHSDRNTNNNSNNNNNNNNNNNNNNGGSSINRSESLSEETCKLYGLEYMRELVIGFGISHCEVPLLDDGGFEFAAVTNSEEADRILQRWQERDM
;
A
#
# COMPACT_ATOMS: atom_id res chain seq x y z
N MET A 1 -24.49 14.07 -28.54
CA MET A 1 -24.38 13.72 -27.10
C MET A 1 -24.83 12.28 -26.96
N GLU A 2 -23.94 11.35 -27.29
CA GLU A 2 -24.23 9.91 -27.28
C GLU A 2 -23.92 9.35 -25.89
N ARG A 3 -24.93 8.74 -25.26
CA ARG A 3 -24.77 7.96 -24.03
C ARG A 3 -24.18 6.61 -24.40
N LEU A 4 -22.89 6.42 -24.11
CA LEU A 4 -22.24 5.11 -24.18
C LEU A 4 -22.81 4.23 -23.06
N GLY A 5 -23.50 3.16 -23.46
CA GLY A 5 -23.98 2.10 -22.58
C GLY A 5 -22.83 1.23 -22.10
N LEU A 6 -22.46 1.39 -20.83
CA LEU A 6 -21.57 0.48 -20.13
C LEU A 6 -22.38 -0.71 -19.59
N SER A 7 -22.20 -1.85 -20.24
CA SER A 7 -22.75 -3.14 -19.82
C SER A 7 -22.02 -3.61 -18.55
N ARG A 8 -22.69 -3.54 -17.40
CA ARG A 8 -22.19 -4.04 -16.11
C ARG A 8 -22.15 -5.58 -16.14
N MET A 9 -20.96 -6.17 -16.31
CA MET A 9 -20.74 -7.59 -16.04
C MET A 9 -20.68 -7.83 -14.53
N THR A 10 -21.73 -8.44 -13.98
CA THR A 10 -21.75 -9.00 -12.63
C THR A 10 -20.94 -10.29 -12.59
N ALA A 11 -19.66 -10.18 -12.24
CA ALA A 11 -18.83 -11.35 -11.95
C ALA A 11 -19.20 -11.93 -10.59
N ILE A 12 -20.03 -12.98 -10.58
CA ILE A 12 -20.28 -13.82 -9.41
C ILE A 12 -18.98 -14.61 -9.15
N ARG A 13 -18.15 -14.15 -8.21
CA ARG A 13 -17.00 -14.92 -7.71
C ARG A 13 -17.54 -16.11 -6.90
N SER A 14 -17.45 -17.31 -7.47
CA SER A 14 -17.59 -18.55 -6.73
C SER A 14 -16.41 -18.69 -5.75
N LEU A 15 -16.73 -18.78 -4.46
CA LEU A 15 -15.72 -19.06 -3.43
C LEU A 15 -15.21 -20.51 -3.61
N PRO A 16 -13.89 -20.74 -3.55
CA PRO A 16 -13.35 -22.09 -3.60
C PRO A 16 -13.75 -22.85 -2.33
N SER A 17 -14.38 -24.02 -2.51
CA SER A 17 -14.68 -24.97 -1.45
C SER A 17 -13.38 -25.55 -0.89
N SER A 18 -12.87 -24.95 0.18
CA SER A 18 -11.71 -25.44 0.91
C SER A 18 -12.06 -26.68 1.73
N SER A 19 -11.97 -27.84 1.09
CA SER A 19 -12.02 -29.14 1.78
C SER A 19 -10.68 -29.41 2.49
N LEU A 20 -10.44 -28.72 3.61
CA LEU A 20 -9.33 -29.03 4.50
C LEU A 20 -9.68 -30.27 5.34
N TYR A 21 -9.57 -31.46 4.73
CA TYR A 21 -9.52 -32.71 5.48
C TYR A 21 -8.15 -32.80 6.17
N LYS A 22 -8.12 -32.44 7.45
CA LYS A 22 -6.98 -32.66 8.33
C LYS A 22 -6.82 -34.18 8.48
N LYS A 23 -5.81 -34.77 7.83
CA LYS A 23 -5.38 -36.16 8.08
C LYS A 23 -4.92 -36.24 9.54
N CYS A 24 -5.80 -36.66 10.43
CA CYS A 24 -5.39 -37.07 11.77
C CYS A 24 -4.49 -38.30 11.60
N SER A 25 -3.34 -38.31 12.25
CA SER A 25 -2.48 -39.49 12.29
C SER A 25 -3.29 -40.66 12.84
N PRO A 26 -3.13 -41.88 12.30
CA PRO A 26 -3.81 -43.04 12.86
C PRO A 26 -3.30 -43.24 14.29
N ASN A 27 -4.11 -42.89 15.28
CA ASN A 27 -3.87 -43.27 16.66
C ASN A 27 -3.86 -44.79 16.76
N GLU A 28 -2.94 -45.31 17.56
CA GLU A 28 -2.58 -46.72 17.78
C GLU A 28 -3.70 -47.61 18.36
N TYR A 29 -4.97 -47.16 18.34
CA TYR A 29 -6.11 -47.89 18.89
C TYR A 29 -6.70 -48.95 17.93
N THR A 30 -6.21 -49.07 16.69
CA THR A 30 -6.72 -50.06 15.72
C THR A 30 -6.06 -51.44 15.82
N ALA A 31 -5.19 -51.69 16.81
CA ALA A 31 -4.41 -52.93 16.90
C ALA A 31 -5.03 -54.06 17.75
N LEU A 32 -6.20 -53.89 18.36
CA LEU A 32 -6.73 -54.85 19.35
C LEU A 32 -7.92 -55.73 18.91
N TYR A 33 -8.28 -55.77 17.62
CA TYR A 33 -9.45 -56.56 17.15
C TYR A 33 -9.16 -57.57 16.02
N SER A 34 -7.96 -58.15 15.95
CA SER A 34 -7.60 -59.14 14.90
C SER A 34 -7.37 -60.57 15.40
N HIS A 35 -8.01 -61.00 16.49
CA HIS A 35 -7.96 -62.42 16.89
C HIS A 35 -9.34 -63.10 16.87
N TYR A 36 -9.41 -64.16 16.06
CA TYR A 36 -10.40 -65.24 15.99
C TYR A 36 -11.72 -65.00 15.26
N ASN A 37 -11.75 -65.37 13.97
CA ASN A 37 -12.76 -66.30 13.45
C ASN A 37 -12.39 -66.85 12.06
N ASN A 38 -12.06 -68.13 11.99
CA ASN A 38 -11.84 -68.91 10.76
C ASN A 38 -13.19 -69.36 10.14
N ASN A 39 -14.07 -68.41 9.81
CA ASN A 39 -15.25 -68.70 9.00
C ASN A 39 -15.15 -67.93 7.68
N LYS A 40 -14.80 -68.68 6.62
CA LYS A 40 -14.82 -68.21 5.23
C LYS A 40 -16.26 -67.87 4.85
N ASN A 41 -16.46 -66.67 4.30
CA ASN A 41 -17.70 -66.06 3.79
C ASN A 41 -18.44 -65.07 4.72
N SER A 42 -17.70 -64.24 5.47
CA SER A 42 -18.24 -62.96 5.97
C SER A 42 -17.91 -61.85 4.98
N LEU A 43 -18.92 -61.31 4.30
CA LEU A 43 -18.82 -60.08 3.51
C LEU A 43 -18.34 -58.94 4.42
N TYR A 44 -17.08 -58.53 4.27
CA TYR A 44 -16.50 -57.39 4.97
C TYR A 44 -17.18 -56.10 4.50
N ILE A 45 -18.28 -55.71 5.15
CA ILE A 45 -18.82 -54.36 5.01
C ILE A 45 -17.86 -53.45 5.77
N SER A 46 -17.05 -52.69 5.03
CA SER A 46 -16.23 -51.62 5.60
C SER A 46 -17.16 -50.63 6.31
N ARG A 47 -17.27 -50.76 7.64
CA ARG A 47 -18.00 -49.82 8.47
C ARG A 47 -17.19 -48.54 8.49
N ARG A 48 -17.67 -47.51 7.80
CA ARG A 48 -17.13 -46.16 7.94
C ARG A 48 -17.33 -45.73 9.39
N SER A 49 -16.25 -45.68 10.15
CA SER A 49 -16.24 -45.02 11.45
C SER A 49 -16.18 -43.52 11.22
N TYR A 50 -17.22 -42.80 11.62
CA TYR A 50 -17.22 -41.35 11.69
C TYR A 50 -16.74 -40.95 13.09
N PHE A 51 -15.79 -40.03 13.14
CA PHE A 51 -15.35 -39.41 14.39
C PHE A 51 -15.90 -37.99 14.43
N TRP A 52 -16.48 -37.60 15.57
CA TRP A 52 -16.85 -36.22 15.80
C TRP A 52 -15.57 -35.37 15.89
N PRO A 53 -15.52 -34.19 15.23
CA PRO A 53 -14.33 -33.34 15.26
C PRO A 53 -14.09 -32.64 16.61
N TYR A 54 -15.07 -32.66 17.51
CA TYR A 54 -15.02 -31.99 18.81
C TYR A 54 -15.29 -32.98 19.94
N ASN A 55 -14.43 -32.97 20.95
CA ASN A 55 -14.58 -33.75 22.19
C ASN A 55 -15.51 -33.04 23.18
N GLU A 56 -15.98 -33.75 24.22
CA GLU A 56 -16.84 -33.17 25.27
C GLU A 56 -16.19 -31.99 26.02
N ASP A 57 -14.87 -31.99 26.12
CA ASP A 57 -14.10 -30.95 26.81
C ASP A 57 -13.71 -29.78 25.89
N PHE A 58 -14.26 -29.70 24.66
CA PHE A 58 -14.00 -28.60 23.74
C PHE A 58 -14.46 -27.24 24.29
N VAL A 59 -15.54 -27.23 25.07
CA VAL A 59 -16.00 -26.07 25.84
C VAL A 59 -16.04 -26.47 27.31
N PRO A 60 -15.39 -25.72 28.22
CA PRO A 60 -15.42 -26.05 29.64
C PRO A 60 -16.84 -26.14 30.19
N LYS A 61 -17.10 -27.15 31.03
CA LYS A 61 -18.42 -27.36 31.65
C LYS A 61 -18.81 -26.12 32.46
N GLY A 62 -19.99 -25.58 32.18
CA GLY A 62 -20.52 -24.38 32.84
C GLY A 62 -20.06 -23.05 32.24
N ALA A 63 -19.21 -23.04 31.20
CA ALA A 63 -18.84 -21.80 30.52
C ALA A 63 -19.99 -21.28 29.63
N THR A 64 -20.35 -20.01 29.79
CA THR A 64 -21.32 -19.33 28.91
C THR A 64 -20.60 -18.74 27.69
N PRO A 65 -20.90 -19.16 26.46
CA PRO A 65 -20.31 -18.57 25.26
C PRO A 65 -20.83 -17.15 25.03
N SER A 66 -20.02 -16.30 24.41
CA SER A 66 -20.44 -14.97 23.97
C SER A 66 -21.50 -15.06 22.87
N GLY A 67 -22.40 -14.06 22.81
CA GLY A 67 -23.32 -13.92 21.69
C GLY A 67 -22.56 -13.67 20.38
N PHE A 68 -22.87 -14.43 19.33
CA PHE A 68 -22.23 -14.30 18.01
C PHE A 68 -23.06 -13.47 17.01
N GLN A 69 -24.25 -13.00 17.41
CA GLN A 69 -25.13 -12.17 16.60
C GLN A 69 -25.90 -11.17 17.47
N SER A 70 -26.25 -10.02 16.91
CA SER A 70 -26.90 -8.93 17.65
C SER A 70 -28.31 -9.27 18.15
N SER A 71 -29.02 -10.16 17.46
CA SER A 71 -30.38 -10.57 17.81
C SER A 71 -30.72 -11.93 17.18
N SER A 72 -31.69 -12.66 17.74
CA SER A 72 -32.29 -13.85 17.12
C SER A 72 -33.23 -13.50 15.96
N SER A 73 -33.78 -12.27 15.93
CA SER A 73 -34.68 -11.81 14.86
C SER A 73 -33.88 -11.53 13.57
N PRO A 74 -34.22 -12.18 12.44
CA PRO A 74 -33.59 -11.91 11.15
C PRO A 74 -33.74 -10.46 10.69
N GLU A 75 -34.88 -9.83 10.96
CA GLU A 75 -35.16 -8.43 10.58
C GLU A 75 -34.26 -7.46 11.33
N MET A 76 -34.11 -7.66 12.64
CA MET A 76 -33.22 -6.84 13.46
C MET A 76 -31.77 -7.00 13.01
N ARG A 77 -31.33 -8.23 12.68
CA ARG A 77 -29.99 -8.47 12.12
C ARG A 77 -29.80 -7.77 10.77
N ALA A 78 -30.79 -7.82 9.89
CA ALA A 78 -30.74 -7.14 8.59
C ALA A 78 -30.65 -5.61 8.77
N LYS A 79 -31.41 -5.04 9.71
CA LYS A 79 -31.35 -3.61 10.04
C LYS A 79 -29.97 -3.21 10.58
N VAL A 80 -29.41 -3.98 11.52
CA VAL A 80 -28.06 -3.73 12.05
C VAL A 80 -27.01 -3.83 10.96
N LEU A 81 -27.08 -4.88 10.13
CA LEU A 81 -26.16 -5.06 9.00
C LEU A 81 -26.20 -3.88 8.03
N ARG A 82 -27.40 -3.40 7.70
CA ARG A 82 -27.61 -2.21 6.87
C ARG A 82 -27.01 -0.95 7.48
N GLU A 83 -27.19 -0.74 8.80
CA GLU A 83 -26.59 0.42 9.50
C GLU A 83 -25.07 0.41 9.42
N TYR A 84 -24.42 -0.75 9.56
CA TYR A 84 -22.97 -0.90 9.42
C TYR A 84 -22.48 -0.90 7.97
N ALA A 85 -23.28 -1.38 7.02
CA ALA A 85 -22.91 -1.35 5.61
C ALA A 85 -22.87 0.09 5.06
N LEU A 86 -23.74 0.96 5.58
CA LEU A 86 -23.82 2.37 5.21
C LEU A 86 -23.09 3.31 6.19
N SER A 87 -22.36 2.76 7.17
CA SER A 87 -21.54 3.58 8.04
C SER A 87 -20.38 4.19 7.26
N PRO A 88 -19.93 5.41 7.60
CA PRO A 88 -18.70 5.95 7.01
C PRO A 88 -17.54 4.99 7.29
N LEU A 89 -16.56 4.97 6.38
CA LEU A 89 -15.36 4.14 6.52
C LEU A 89 -14.47 4.75 7.61
N PHE A 90 -14.66 4.31 8.85
CA PHE A 90 -13.85 4.80 9.97
C PHE A 90 -12.38 4.42 9.80
N GLY A 91 -11.50 5.40 9.98
CA GLY A 91 -10.06 5.23 9.86
C GLY A 91 -9.55 5.12 8.42
N SER A 92 -10.42 5.25 7.39
CA SER A 92 -9.93 5.42 6.03
C SER A 92 -9.30 6.81 5.90
N ARG A 93 -8.04 6.86 5.49
CA ARG A 93 -7.32 8.10 5.24
C ARG A 93 -6.74 8.03 3.84
N VAL A 94 -6.80 9.16 3.12
CA VAL A 94 -6.20 9.26 1.79
C VAL A 94 -4.77 9.76 1.96
N PRO A 95 -3.75 8.96 1.60
CA PRO A 95 -2.38 9.43 1.62
C PRO A 95 -2.15 10.44 0.50
N CYS A 96 -1.40 11.49 0.83
CA CYS A 96 -0.94 12.51 -0.11
C CYS A 96 0.07 11.92 -1.10
N CYS A 97 1.05 11.18 -0.58
CA CYS A 97 1.99 10.40 -1.39
C CYS A 97 2.52 9.22 -0.58
N THR A 98 3.10 8.25 -1.28
CA THR A 98 3.80 7.11 -0.71
C THR A 98 5.29 7.28 -0.98
N LEU A 99 6.08 7.44 0.07
CA LEU A 99 7.53 7.51 0.01
C LEU A 99 8.12 6.10 0.08
N GLY A 100 9.22 5.87 -0.64
CA GLY A 100 9.92 4.60 -0.64
C GLY A 100 11.43 4.74 -0.51
N THR A 101 12.03 3.78 0.20
CA THR A 101 13.48 3.67 0.42
C THR A 101 13.97 2.24 0.20
N MET A 102 15.25 2.10 -0.12
CA MET A 102 15.95 0.81 -0.13
C MET A 102 16.33 0.31 1.27
N ARG A 103 16.28 1.18 2.29
CA ARG A 103 16.54 0.82 3.68
C ARG A 103 15.47 -0.13 4.22
N THR A 104 15.81 -0.89 5.25
CA THR A 104 14.90 -1.79 5.94
C THR A 104 13.93 -1.01 6.85
N ALA A 105 12.78 -1.60 7.17
CA ALA A 105 11.85 -0.98 8.13
C ALA A 105 12.50 -0.73 9.49
N LYS A 106 13.40 -1.62 9.94
CA LYS A 106 14.13 -1.46 11.21
C LYS A 106 14.98 -0.19 11.25
N GLU A 107 15.72 0.09 10.18
CA GLU A 107 16.53 1.31 10.05
C GLU A 107 15.66 2.56 9.95
N MET A 108 14.49 2.44 9.31
CA MET A 108 13.58 3.57 9.13
C MET A 108 12.79 3.94 10.38
N ILE A 109 12.63 3.04 11.35
CA ILE A 109 11.90 3.33 12.60
C ILE A 109 12.53 4.50 13.35
N ASP A 110 13.86 4.53 13.45
CA ASP A 110 14.58 5.53 14.25
C ASP A 110 14.47 6.93 13.62
N VAL A 111 14.54 7.01 12.29
CA VAL A 111 14.49 8.26 11.54
C VAL A 111 13.07 8.73 11.18
N LYS A 112 12.05 7.90 11.42
CA LYS A 112 10.66 8.19 11.00
C LYS A 112 10.13 9.50 11.59
N LYS A 113 10.44 9.80 12.86
CA LYS A 113 9.96 11.04 13.53
C LYS A 113 10.60 12.29 12.94
N GLU A 114 11.91 12.26 12.71
CA GLU A 114 12.66 13.37 12.12
C GLU A 114 12.18 13.65 10.69
N MET A 115 11.92 12.59 9.92
CA MET A 115 11.37 12.74 8.58
C MET A 115 9.98 13.39 8.57
N ALA A 116 9.13 13.11 9.57
CA ALA A 116 7.83 13.78 9.68
C ALA A 116 7.97 15.29 9.92
N LEU A 117 8.92 15.69 10.77
CA LEU A 117 9.22 17.11 11.04
C LEU A 117 9.76 17.79 9.79
N LEU A 118 10.71 17.16 9.10
CA LEU A 118 11.29 17.67 7.86
C LEU A 118 10.23 17.86 6.77
N LEU A 119 9.28 16.92 6.65
CA LEU A 119 8.14 17.07 5.74
C LEU A 119 7.23 18.23 6.13
N CYS A 120 7.04 18.49 7.43
CA CYS A 120 6.29 19.67 7.88
C CYS A 120 6.99 20.96 7.43
N ASP A 121 8.33 21.02 7.56
CA ASP A 121 9.12 22.18 7.13
C ASP A 121 9.07 22.38 5.62
N ILE A 122 9.17 21.30 4.83
CA ILE A 122 9.06 21.31 3.37
C ILE A 122 7.69 21.86 2.92
N LEU A 123 6.62 21.42 3.56
CA LEU A 123 5.25 21.83 3.25
C LEU A 123 4.83 23.13 3.95
N ARG A 124 5.70 23.71 4.78
CA ARG A 124 5.41 24.89 5.62
C ARG A 124 4.16 24.72 6.49
N MET A 125 3.98 23.52 7.03
CA MET A 125 2.89 23.19 7.93
C MET A 125 3.35 23.19 9.39
N LYS A 126 2.40 23.30 10.32
CA LYS A 126 2.70 23.24 11.75
C LYS A 126 3.33 21.89 12.11
N ALA A 127 4.40 21.89 12.89
CA ALA A 127 5.02 20.65 13.38
C ALA A 127 3.97 19.72 14.01
N GLY A 128 3.94 18.47 13.54
CA GLY A 128 2.96 17.45 13.97
C GLY A 128 1.65 17.41 13.17
N SER A 129 1.45 18.29 12.18
CA SER A 129 0.28 18.21 11.30
C SER A 129 0.36 17.03 10.32
N ILE A 130 1.57 16.67 9.89
CA ILE A 130 1.80 15.53 9.00
C ILE A 130 1.95 14.28 9.85
N SER A 131 1.24 13.23 9.46
CA SER A 131 1.35 11.91 10.08
C SER A 131 1.86 10.90 9.06
N LEU A 132 2.80 10.06 9.49
CA LEU A 132 3.38 9.03 8.64
C LEU A 132 2.77 7.66 8.96
N GLY A 133 2.29 6.99 7.92
CA GLY A 133 1.68 5.66 7.97
C GLY A 133 2.60 4.57 8.50
N PRO A 134 2.09 3.33 8.66
CA PRO A 134 2.94 2.20 9.02
C PRO A 134 4.05 2.00 7.98
N LEU A 135 5.22 1.55 8.43
CA LEU A 135 6.31 1.14 7.54
C LEU A 135 5.95 -0.21 6.93
N VAL A 136 5.75 -0.26 5.63
CA VAL A 136 5.40 -1.47 4.89
C VAL A 136 6.64 -1.97 4.16
N GLN A 137 7.25 -3.03 4.68
CA GLN A 137 8.34 -3.71 4.00
C GLN A 137 7.78 -4.65 2.93
N THR A 138 8.11 -4.35 1.67
CA THR A 138 7.77 -5.19 0.52
C THR A 138 8.46 -6.55 0.62
N ARG A 139 7.86 -7.55 -0.03
CA ARG A 139 8.37 -8.92 0.01
C ARG A 139 9.62 -9.03 -0.86
N GLU A 140 10.65 -9.68 -0.35
CA GLU A 140 11.77 -10.11 -1.19
C GLU A 140 11.32 -11.26 -2.10
N MET A 141 11.16 -10.96 -3.38
CA MET A 141 10.64 -11.89 -4.36
C MET A 141 11.79 -12.44 -5.22
N MET A 142 11.95 -13.77 -5.25
CA MET A 142 12.84 -14.41 -6.22
C MET A 142 12.33 -14.24 -7.66
N LEU A 143 11.00 -14.32 -7.83
CA LEU A 143 10.32 -14.03 -9.09
C LEU A 143 9.43 -12.81 -8.89
N TYR A 144 9.86 -11.68 -9.45
CA TYR A 144 9.13 -10.42 -9.36
C TYR A 144 7.75 -10.53 -10.02
N LYS A 145 6.70 -10.11 -9.31
CA LYS A 145 5.34 -9.97 -9.85
C LYS A 145 4.94 -8.51 -9.76
N HIS A 146 4.72 -7.89 -10.91
CA HIS A 146 4.31 -6.49 -10.98
C HIS A 146 2.89 -6.28 -10.43
N ASN A 147 2.58 -5.04 -10.02
CA ASN A 147 1.25 -4.61 -9.56
C ASN A 147 0.68 -5.38 -8.38
N THR A 148 1.53 -5.93 -7.51
CA THR A 148 1.07 -6.44 -6.21
C THR A 148 1.39 -5.40 -5.14
N PRO A 149 0.53 -5.22 -4.12
CA PRO A 149 0.77 -4.22 -3.08
C PRO A 149 2.07 -4.48 -2.30
N LEU A 150 2.56 -5.73 -2.30
CA LEU A 150 3.78 -6.14 -1.62
C LEU A 150 4.98 -6.30 -2.57
N SER A 151 4.87 -5.97 -3.86
CA SER A 151 6.03 -6.01 -4.76
C SER A 151 6.92 -4.79 -4.55
N PRO A 152 8.25 -4.95 -4.53
CA PRO A 152 9.18 -3.83 -4.48
C PRO A 152 8.96 -2.85 -5.63
N ARG A 153 9.05 -1.54 -5.36
CA ARG A 153 8.82 -0.52 -6.40
C ARG A 153 10.04 -0.40 -7.30
N LEU A 154 9.80 -0.26 -8.60
CA LEU A 154 10.85 -0.08 -9.61
C LEU A 154 11.17 1.41 -9.80
N GLY A 155 12.38 1.74 -10.25
CA GLY A 155 12.81 3.13 -10.43
C GLY A 155 12.24 3.87 -11.64
N ASP A 156 11.32 3.27 -12.38
CA ASP A 156 10.62 3.87 -13.50
C ASP A 156 9.18 3.39 -13.58
N ASP A 157 8.40 4.02 -14.47
CA ASP A 157 7.03 3.68 -14.82
C ASP A 157 6.89 3.40 -16.32
N HIS A 158 5.92 2.57 -16.70
CA HIS A 158 5.71 2.23 -18.11
C HIS A 158 5.37 3.47 -18.91
N TYR A 159 4.54 4.35 -18.34
CA TYR A 159 4.14 5.62 -18.92
C TYR A 159 5.33 6.57 -19.15
N ARG A 160 6.38 6.48 -18.33
CA ARG A 160 7.57 7.34 -18.46
C ARG A 160 8.55 6.83 -19.51
N ASN A 161 8.65 5.51 -19.68
CA ASN A 161 9.62 4.86 -20.56
C ASN A 161 8.95 3.83 -21.50
N ILE A 162 8.03 4.28 -22.35
CA ILE A 162 7.29 3.38 -23.28
C ILE A 162 8.24 2.62 -24.22
N ASN A 163 9.36 3.23 -24.61
CA ASN A 163 10.31 2.67 -25.56
C ASN A 163 11.40 1.78 -24.91
N ALA A 164 11.39 1.60 -23.59
CA ALA A 164 12.38 0.77 -22.92
C ALA A 164 11.99 -0.72 -22.98
N TYR A 165 12.94 -1.57 -23.37
CA TYR A 165 12.73 -3.03 -23.45
C TYR A 165 12.61 -3.70 -22.07
N GLY A 166 13.01 -3.00 -21.02
CA GLY A 166 13.02 -3.47 -19.65
C GLY A 166 12.81 -2.32 -18.67
N ARG A 167 12.46 -2.65 -17.44
CA ARG A 167 12.25 -1.67 -16.37
C ARG A 167 13.53 -1.43 -15.59
N LYS A 168 13.62 -0.27 -14.96
CA LYS A 168 14.73 0.03 -14.05
C LYS A 168 14.71 -0.94 -12.86
N PRO A 169 15.88 -1.17 -12.22
CA PRO A 169 15.94 -2.00 -11.02
C PRO A 169 15.05 -1.46 -9.89
N THR A 170 14.84 -2.28 -8.87
CA THR A 170 14.13 -1.91 -7.65
C THR A 170 14.70 -0.63 -7.04
N ALA A 171 13.84 0.36 -6.84
CA ALA A 171 14.16 1.64 -6.22
C ALA A 171 13.67 1.74 -4.77
N ALA A 172 12.69 0.93 -4.34
CA ALA A 172 12.27 0.89 -2.94
C ALA A 172 11.83 -0.49 -2.48
N ARG A 173 12.20 -0.81 -1.24
CA ARG A 173 11.82 -2.03 -0.51
C ARG A 173 10.95 -1.74 0.71
N THR A 174 11.08 -0.56 1.32
CA THR A 174 10.22 -0.13 2.43
C THR A 174 9.44 1.08 1.98
N LEU A 175 8.13 1.03 2.16
CA LEU A 175 7.18 2.08 1.78
C LEU A 175 6.57 2.70 3.03
N MET A 176 6.20 3.97 2.94
CA MET A 176 5.44 4.65 3.98
C MET A 176 4.57 5.75 3.39
N ASP A 177 3.32 5.74 3.81
CA ASP A 177 2.35 6.73 3.38
C ASP A 177 2.49 8.03 4.17
N VAL A 178 2.30 9.16 3.49
CA VAL A 178 2.30 10.50 4.09
C VAL A 178 0.85 10.99 4.11
N PHE A 179 0.32 11.22 5.31
CA PHE A 179 -1.03 11.72 5.50
C PHE A 179 -1.01 13.16 6.00
N LEU A 180 -1.80 13.99 5.34
CA LEU A 180 -2.06 15.36 5.76
C LEU A 180 -3.21 15.41 6.80
N PRO A 181 -3.43 16.57 7.46
CA PRO A 181 -4.60 16.80 8.30
C PRO A 181 -5.92 16.59 7.53
N GLU A 182 -6.95 16.11 8.24
CA GLU A 182 -8.25 15.74 7.65
C GLU A 182 -9.07 16.97 7.23
N GLU A 183 -8.73 18.16 7.70
CA GLU A 183 -9.37 19.42 7.33
C GLU A 183 -9.02 19.87 5.90
N ILE A 184 -7.99 19.27 5.29
CA ILE A 184 -7.54 19.61 3.93
C ILE A 184 -8.41 18.88 2.91
N PRO A 185 -9.00 19.59 1.92
CA PRO A 185 -9.83 18.95 0.92
C PRO A 185 -9.01 17.99 0.04
N LEU A 186 -9.66 16.94 -0.45
CA LEU A 186 -9.04 15.86 -1.22
C LEU A 186 -8.23 16.37 -2.43
N GLU A 187 -8.74 17.37 -3.13
CA GLU A 187 -8.08 17.97 -4.29
C GLU A 187 -6.72 18.59 -3.94
N GLU A 188 -6.64 19.29 -2.80
CA GLU A 188 -5.40 19.86 -2.29
C GLU A 188 -4.43 18.77 -1.81
N VAL A 189 -4.94 17.71 -1.18
CA VAL A 189 -4.12 16.55 -0.77
C VAL A 189 -3.40 15.95 -2.00
N VAL A 190 -4.13 15.72 -3.09
CA VAL A 190 -3.57 15.19 -4.34
C VAL A 190 -2.58 16.17 -4.97
N ALA A 191 -2.90 17.46 -5.00
CA ALA A 191 -2.01 18.49 -5.56
C ALA A 191 -0.68 18.58 -4.80
N VAL A 192 -0.72 18.53 -3.46
CA VAL A 192 0.47 18.49 -2.60
C VAL A 192 1.29 17.22 -2.88
N GLY A 193 0.62 16.08 -3.12
CA GLY A 193 1.27 14.81 -3.46
C GLY A 193 2.10 14.91 -4.74
N TYR A 194 1.50 15.47 -5.79
CA TYR A 194 2.21 15.69 -7.06
C TYR A 194 3.37 16.68 -6.91
N LEU A 195 3.17 17.79 -6.18
CA LEU A 195 4.22 18.76 -5.91
C LEU A 195 5.43 18.13 -5.20
N LEU A 196 5.18 17.30 -4.18
CA LEU A 196 6.23 16.56 -3.48
C LEU A 196 6.94 15.59 -4.42
N SER A 197 6.19 14.83 -5.22
CA SER A 197 6.76 13.85 -6.16
C SER A 197 7.67 14.52 -7.20
N GLU A 198 7.26 15.65 -7.78
CA GLU A 198 8.04 16.37 -8.78
C GLU A 198 9.32 16.98 -8.20
N LYS A 199 9.23 17.64 -7.04
CA LYS A 199 10.39 18.23 -6.36
C LYS A 199 11.41 17.15 -5.96
N LEU A 200 10.93 16.05 -5.38
CA LEU A 200 11.80 14.96 -4.98
C LEU A 200 12.47 14.30 -6.20
N HIS A 201 11.73 14.12 -7.30
CA HIS A 201 12.29 13.59 -8.54
C HIS A 201 13.37 14.49 -9.15
N THR A 202 13.21 15.82 -9.03
CA THR A 202 14.21 16.80 -9.47
C THR A 202 15.50 16.64 -8.67
N VAL A 203 15.40 16.57 -7.33
CA VAL A 203 16.56 16.35 -6.45
C VAL A 203 17.23 15.00 -6.70
N MET A 204 16.47 13.92 -6.89
CA MET A 204 17.05 12.61 -7.24
C MET A 204 17.84 12.64 -8.55
N LYS A 205 17.36 13.40 -9.55
CA LYS A 205 18.12 13.63 -10.79
C LYS A 205 19.41 14.40 -10.51
N GLU A 206 19.37 15.47 -9.73
CA GLU A 206 20.59 16.22 -9.39
C GLU A 206 21.62 15.34 -8.70
N VAL A 207 21.22 14.59 -7.67
CA VAL A 207 22.10 13.69 -6.91
C VAL A 207 22.76 12.66 -7.84
N THR A 208 21.97 12.02 -8.72
CA THR A 208 22.50 11.03 -9.67
C THR A 208 23.44 11.63 -10.73
N HIS A 209 23.34 12.93 -11.04
CA HIS A 209 24.27 13.61 -11.96
C HIS A 209 25.54 14.08 -11.26
N SER A 210 25.45 14.53 -10.01
CA SER A 210 26.61 14.93 -9.21
C SER A 210 27.62 13.78 -9.04
N ASP A 211 27.15 12.56 -8.80
CA ASP A 211 28.02 11.37 -8.65
C ASP A 211 28.80 11.03 -9.92
N ARG A 212 28.28 11.38 -11.10
CA ARG A 212 28.94 11.12 -12.38
C ARG A 212 30.06 12.12 -12.68
N ASN A 213 29.89 13.39 -12.30
CA ASN A 213 30.86 14.43 -12.61
C ASN A 213 32.13 14.33 -11.77
N THR A 214 32.05 13.85 -10.52
CA THR A 214 33.22 13.72 -9.65
C THR A 214 34.20 12.64 -10.14
N ASN A 215 33.71 11.58 -10.78
CA ASN A 215 34.55 10.47 -11.24
C ASN A 215 35.29 10.72 -12.58
N ASN A 216 34.86 11.70 -13.38
CA ASN A 216 35.49 11.97 -14.68
C ASN A 216 36.71 12.91 -14.59
N ASN A 217 36.99 13.52 -13.43
CA ASN A 217 38.09 14.47 -13.30
C ASN A 217 39.43 13.84 -12.85
N SER A 218 39.49 12.53 -12.69
CA SER A 218 40.69 11.82 -12.17
C SER A 218 41.55 11.13 -13.24
N ASN A 219 41.24 11.23 -14.54
CA ASN A 219 41.97 10.45 -15.55
C ASN A 219 42.51 11.25 -16.75
N ASN A 220 42.65 12.58 -16.63
CA ASN A 220 43.29 13.38 -17.67
C ASN A 220 44.68 13.85 -17.22
N ASN A 221 45.58 12.88 -17.05
CA ASN A 221 47.01 13.16 -16.99
C ASN A 221 47.79 12.10 -17.78
N ASN A 222 47.48 11.96 -19.08
CA ASN A 222 48.54 11.69 -20.06
C ASN A 222 48.07 11.88 -21.51
N ASN A 223 48.93 12.55 -22.27
CA ASN A 223 49.07 12.55 -23.72
C ASN A 223 48.43 13.68 -24.57
N ASN A 224 49.15 14.80 -24.56
CA ASN A 224 49.82 15.38 -25.75
C ASN A 224 48.96 15.91 -26.92
N ASN A 225 48.76 17.23 -26.89
CA ASN A 225 49.04 18.18 -27.97
C ASN A 225 48.62 17.78 -29.41
N ASN A 226 47.45 18.24 -29.85
CA ASN A 226 47.43 18.97 -31.12
C ASN A 226 46.34 20.05 -31.15
N ASN A 227 46.83 21.25 -31.39
CA ASN A 227 46.13 22.50 -31.54
C ASN A 227 45.27 22.46 -32.81
N ASN A 228 43.95 22.61 -32.70
CA ASN A 228 43.20 23.25 -33.78
C ASN A 228 42.03 24.07 -33.24
N ASN A 229 42.29 25.37 -33.28
CA ASN A 229 41.38 26.47 -33.04
C ASN A 229 40.24 26.44 -34.07
N ASN A 230 38.98 26.31 -33.64
CA ASN A 230 37.90 26.88 -34.42
C ASN A 230 36.79 27.48 -33.56
N ASN A 231 36.69 28.79 -33.75
CA ASN A 231 35.76 29.74 -33.18
C ASN A 231 34.34 29.43 -33.68
N ASN A 232 33.33 29.29 -32.80
CA ASN A 232 31.99 29.73 -33.22
C ASN A 232 31.05 30.03 -32.05
N GLY A 233 30.56 31.27 -32.04
CA GLY A 233 29.15 31.58 -31.85
C GLY A 233 28.60 31.43 -30.44
N GLY A 234 28.71 32.51 -29.67
CA GLY A 234 28.06 32.65 -28.38
C GLY A 234 26.53 32.53 -28.47
N SER A 235 25.97 31.99 -27.39
CA SER A 235 24.61 32.34 -26.98
C SER A 235 24.64 32.59 -25.49
N SER A 236 24.73 33.89 -25.17
CA SER A 236 24.58 34.47 -23.85
C SER A 236 23.18 34.20 -23.33
N ILE A 237 23.05 33.21 -22.44
CA ILE A 237 21.84 33.02 -21.66
C ILE A 237 21.91 34.01 -20.49
N ASN A 238 21.31 35.19 -20.70
CA ASN A 238 20.95 36.11 -19.63
C ASN A 238 19.81 35.48 -18.84
N ARG A 239 20.11 35.00 -17.63
CA ARG A 239 19.10 34.61 -16.63
C ARG A 239 19.45 35.29 -15.31
N SER A 240 18.98 36.51 -15.18
CA SER A 240 19.04 37.26 -13.93
C SER A 240 17.84 38.20 -13.91
N GLU A 241 16.80 37.80 -13.16
CA GLU A 241 15.88 38.68 -12.40
C GLU A 241 14.61 37.91 -11.97
N SER A 242 14.75 37.09 -10.91
CA SER A 242 13.63 36.69 -10.04
C SER A 242 14.13 36.26 -8.65
N LEU A 243 15.02 37.07 -8.05
CA LEU A 243 15.77 36.75 -6.83
C LEU A 243 14.94 36.71 -5.52
N SER A 244 13.65 37.10 -5.55
CA SER A 244 12.74 36.95 -4.39
C SER A 244 11.91 35.65 -4.42
N GLU A 245 11.83 34.97 -5.57
CA GLU A 245 11.22 33.64 -5.71
C GLU A 245 12.29 32.53 -5.65
N GLU A 246 13.53 32.84 -6.03
CA GLU A 246 14.69 31.93 -5.97
C GLU A 246 15.13 31.56 -4.55
N THR A 247 14.98 32.46 -3.58
CA THR A 247 15.35 32.18 -2.18
C THR A 247 14.33 31.25 -1.51
N CYS A 248 13.03 31.36 -1.82
CA CYS A 248 12.04 30.36 -1.38
C CYS A 248 12.20 29.01 -2.09
N LYS A 249 12.75 28.98 -3.31
CA LYS A 249 13.10 27.75 -4.03
C LYS A 249 14.34 27.06 -3.41
N LEU A 250 15.31 27.82 -2.91
CA LEU A 250 16.54 27.28 -2.31
C LEU A 250 16.29 26.53 -1.00
N TYR A 251 15.59 27.13 -0.02
CA TYR A 251 15.39 26.49 1.30
C TYR A 251 14.59 25.19 1.21
N GLY A 252 13.63 25.09 0.28
CA GLY A 252 12.85 23.86 0.11
C GLY A 252 13.66 22.70 -0.48
N LEU A 253 14.66 23.00 -1.32
CA LEU A 253 15.46 21.98 -1.99
C LEU A 253 16.52 21.36 -1.07
N GLU A 254 17.04 22.10 -0.09
CA GLU A 254 17.96 21.57 0.91
C GLU A 254 17.30 20.48 1.76
N TYR A 255 16.08 20.72 2.24
CA TYR A 255 15.31 19.71 2.97
C TYR A 255 14.95 18.51 2.09
N MET A 256 14.60 18.73 0.82
CA MET A 256 14.39 17.62 -0.13
C MET A 256 15.66 16.80 -0.37
N ARG A 257 16.82 17.47 -0.41
CA ARG A 257 18.13 16.81 -0.52
C ARG A 257 18.44 15.99 0.73
N GLU A 258 18.07 16.47 1.91
CA GLU A 258 18.18 15.69 3.16
C GLU A 258 17.27 14.45 3.15
N LEU A 259 16.05 14.54 2.61
CA LEU A 259 15.20 13.36 2.38
C LEU A 259 15.87 12.31 1.49
N VAL A 260 16.47 12.74 0.38
CA VAL A 260 17.08 11.82 -0.58
C VAL A 260 18.40 11.24 -0.05
N ILE A 261 19.29 12.09 0.47
CA ILE A 261 20.64 11.68 0.88
C ILE A 261 20.67 11.16 2.32
N GLY A 262 20.18 11.96 3.27
CA GLY A 262 20.20 11.64 4.71
C GLY A 262 19.29 10.47 5.05
N PHE A 263 18.03 10.55 4.63
CA PHE A 263 17.03 9.51 4.89
C PHE A 263 17.01 8.38 3.85
N GLY A 264 17.69 8.54 2.71
CA GLY A 264 17.79 7.51 1.68
C GLY A 264 16.46 7.27 0.95
N ILE A 265 15.61 8.29 0.83
CA ILE A 265 14.38 8.18 0.05
C ILE A 265 14.74 8.16 -1.44
N SER A 266 14.29 7.13 -2.12
CA SER A 266 14.64 6.81 -3.51
C SER A 266 13.43 6.56 -4.40
N HIS A 267 12.21 6.63 -3.85
CA HIS A 267 10.95 6.53 -4.58
C HIS A 267 9.88 7.46 -3.98
N CYS A 268 9.01 8.00 -4.82
CA CYS A 268 7.80 8.73 -4.40
C CYS A 268 6.73 8.58 -5.47
N GLU A 269 5.57 8.07 -5.08
CA GLU A 269 4.39 7.93 -5.94
C GLU A 269 3.16 8.55 -5.28
N VAL A 270 2.24 9.06 -6.10
CA VAL A 270 0.91 9.47 -5.64
C VAL A 270 -0.02 8.29 -5.89
N PRO A 271 -0.52 7.62 -4.84
CA PRO A 271 -1.40 6.48 -5.02
C PRO A 271 -2.71 6.91 -5.67
N LEU A 272 -3.29 6.00 -6.46
CA LEU A 272 -4.63 6.20 -6.99
C LEU A 272 -5.65 6.16 -5.85
N LEU A 273 -6.75 6.91 -6.00
CA LEU A 273 -7.85 6.84 -5.06
C LEU A 273 -8.39 5.41 -5.01
N ASP A 274 -8.64 4.92 -3.80
CA ASP A 274 -9.16 3.57 -3.61
C ASP A 274 -10.66 3.55 -3.93
N ASP A 275 -10.98 3.17 -5.16
CA ASP A 275 -12.35 2.92 -5.61
C ASP A 275 -12.89 1.56 -5.10
N GLY A 276 -12.18 0.90 -4.18
CA GLY A 276 -12.58 -0.37 -3.55
C GLY A 276 -13.81 -0.30 -2.65
N GLY A 277 -14.38 0.89 -2.46
CA GLY A 277 -15.65 1.08 -1.75
C GLY A 277 -16.80 0.30 -2.39
N PHE A 278 -17.66 -0.29 -1.56
CA PHE A 278 -18.86 -0.98 -2.02
C PHE A 278 -20.05 -0.03 -2.05
N GLU A 279 -20.67 0.13 -3.23
CA GLU A 279 -21.98 0.77 -3.34
C GLU A 279 -23.08 -0.23 -2.96
N PHE A 280 -23.68 -0.07 -1.77
CA PHE A 280 -24.75 -0.94 -1.27
C PHE A 280 -26.14 -0.63 -1.87
N ALA A 281 -26.23 -0.54 -3.20
CA ALA A 281 -27.43 -0.12 -3.92
C ALA A 281 -28.66 -1.01 -3.68
N ALA A 282 -28.46 -2.30 -3.39
CA ALA A 282 -29.56 -3.25 -3.16
C ALA A 282 -30.14 -3.20 -1.73
N VAL A 283 -29.51 -2.48 -0.80
CA VAL A 283 -29.79 -2.63 0.63
C VAL A 283 -30.80 -1.59 1.14
N THR A 284 -30.97 -0.45 0.45
CA THR A 284 -31.74 0.70 0.95
C THR A 284 -32.30 1.63 -0.12
N ASN A 285 -33.43 2.26 0.20
CA ASN A 285 -33.92 3.46 -0.48
C ASN A 285 -33.06 4.69 -0.07
N SER A 286 -33.01 5.73 -0.92
CA SER A 286 -32.21 6.93 -0.66
C SER A 286 -32.56 7.61 0.67
N GLU A 287 -33.84 7.74 1.00
CA GLU A 287 -34.29 8.35 2.27
C GLU A 287 -33.81 7.58 3.50
N GLU A 288 -33.71 6.25 3.43
CA GLU A 288 -33.23 5.44 4.55
C GLU A 288 -31.71 5.58 4.72
N ALA A 289 -30.98 5.69 3.60
CA ALA A 289 -29.55 5.95 3.63
C ALA A 289 -29.24 7.30 4.29
N ASP A 290 -29.99 8.36 3.96
CA ASP A 290 -29.83 9.69 4.57
C ASP A 290 -30.10 9.65 6.08
N ARG A 291 -31.15 8.94 6.52
CA ARG A 291 -31.44 8.77 7.96
C ARG A 291 -30.36 7.96 8.68
N ILE A 292 -29.76 6.97 8.03
CA ILE A 292 -28.64 6.22 8.61
C ILE A 292 -27.41 7.11 8.73
N LEU A 293 -27.10 7.89 7.69
CA LEU A 293 -25.97 8.81 7.68
C LEU A 293 -26.11 9.88 8.77
N GLN A 294 -27.30 10.48 8.91
CA GLN A 294 -27.59 11.43 9.97
C GLN A 294 -27.37 10.81 11.36
N ARG A 295 -27.84 9.58 11.59
CA ARG A 295 -27.62 8.88 12.86
C ARG A 295 -26.14 8.59 13.14
N TRP A 296 -25.31 8.41 12.11
CA TRP A 296 -23.86 8.28 12.29
C TRP A 296 -23.21 9.61 12.61
N GLN A 297 -23.62 10.70 11.95
CA GLN A 297 -23.16 12.06 12.26
C GLN A 297 -23.50 12.46 13.70
N GLU A 298 -24.71 12.13 14.17
CA GLU A 298 -25.15 12.37 15.56
C GLU A 298 -24.38 11.54 16.60
N ARG A 299 -23.75 10.42 16.20
CA ARG A 299 -22.93 9.57 17.10
C ARG A 299 -21.46 10.02 17.15
N ASP A 300 -21.00 10.75 16.15
CA ASP A 300 -19.61 11.21 16.01
C ASP A 300 -19.37 12.55 16.71
N MET A 301 -20.43 13.36 16.88
CA MET A 301 -20.44 14.56 17.73
C MET A 301 -20.46 14.23 19.22
#